data_AF-A0A1V0BGP0-F1
#
_entry.id   AF-A0A1V0BGP0-F1
#
_cell.length_a   1.000
_cell.length_b   1.000
_cell.length_c   1.000
_cell.angle_alpha   90.00
_cell.angle_beta   90.00
_cell.angle_gamma   90.00
#
_symmetry.space_group_name_H-M   'P 1'
#
loop_
_entity.id
_entity.type
_entity.pdbx_description
1 polymer ?
#
loop_
_entity_poly.entity_id
_entity_poly.type
_entity_poly.pdbx_seq_one_letter_code
_entity_poly.pdbx_strand_id
1 'polypeptide(L)'
;MLQVKETAVQDQLTHYHAMDRQELIRLAGEQALLRREVEELSAQKNRDMQALRNLPAQIGFSNNWHSDGIAILDRLKDAESKLANGYARLHELSKLTGIK
;
A
#
# COMPACT_ATOMS: atom_id res chain seq x y z
N MET A 1 15.28 16.82 38.46
CA MET A 1 14.33 16.61 37.35
C MET A 1 14.78 15.44 36.45
N LEU A 2 14.92 14.23 36.99
CA LEU A 2 15.32 13.03 36.22
C LEU A 2 14.20 11.97 36.11
N GLN A 3 13.21 12.02 37.02
CA GLN A 3 12.12 11.03 37.07
C GLN A 3 11.20 11.01 35.84
N VAL A 4 10.98 12.16 35.18
CA VAL A 4 10.03 12.24 34.04
C VAL A 4 10.56 11.52 32.79
N LYS A 5 11.89 11.41 32.64
CA LYS A 5 12.50 10.73 31.48
C LYS A 5 12.47 9.21 31.63
N GLU A 6 12.59 8.68 32.84
CA GLU A 6 12.48 7.23 33.08
C GLU A 6 11.06 6.72 32.83
N THR A 7 10.02 7.47 33.21
CA THR A 7 8.63 7.04 33.00
C THR A 7 8.25 6.92 31.53
N ALA A 8 8.69 7.87 30.70
CA ALA A 8 8.41 7.83 29.25
C ALA A 8 9.14 6.68 28.52
N VAL A 9 10.35 6.32 28.98
CA VAL A 9 11.11 5.19 28.45
C VAL A 9 10.50 3.88 28.92
N GLN A 10 10.04 3.81 30.17
CA GLN A 10 9.30 2.67 30.72
C GLN A 10 7.96 2.46 29.99
N ASP A 11 7.24 3.54 29.65
CA ASP A 11 5.97 3.50 28.93
C ASP A 11 6.14 3.10 27.44
N GLN A 12 7.24 3.52 26.81
CA GLN A 12 7.60 3.02 25.47
C GLN A 12 8.02 1.55 25.48
N LEU A 13 8.71 1.10 26.55
CA LEU A 13 9.08 -0.30 26.75
C LEU A 13 7.86 -1.17 27.06
N THR A 14 6.88 -0.69 27.85
CA THR A 14 5.64 -1.44 28.13
C THR A 14 4.72 -1.54 26.91
N HIS A 15 4.71 -0.54 26.02
CA HIS A 15 3.97 -0.62 24.75
C HIS A 15 4.50 -1.73 23.82
N TYR A 16 5.83 -1.93 23.80
CA TYR A 16 6.46 -3.05 23.09
C TYR A 16 6.33 -4.39 23.84
N HIS A 17 6.23 -4.38 25.17
CA HIS A 17 6.17 -5.58 26.00
C HIS A 17 4.79 -6.25 26.08
N ALA A 18 3.71 -5.62 25.59
CA ALA A 18 2.35 -6.17 25.69
C ALA A 18 1.81 -6.77 24.37
N MET A 19 2.60 -6.79 23.29
CA MET A 19 2.19 -7.50 22.07
C MET A 19 2.56 -8.97 22.21
N ASP A 20 1.56 -9.83 22.38
CA ASP A 20 1.76 -11.28 22.40
C ASP A 20 2.51 -11.70 21.13
N ARG A 21 3.44 -12.66 21.26
CA ARG A 21 4.16 -13.26 20.12
C ARG A 21 3.18 -13.72 19.03
N GLN A 22 2.00 -14.22 19.39
CA GLN A 22 0.96 -14.60 18.44
C GLN A 22 0.43 -13.40 17.64
N GLU A 23 0.25 -12.26 18.30
CA GLU A 23 -0.21 -11.02 17.67
C GLU A 23 0.86 -10.42 16.74
N LEU A 24 2.14 -10.49 17.13
CA LEU A 24 3.28 -10.16 16.26
C LEU A 24 3.30 -11.01 14.98
N ILE A 25 3.12 -12.32 15.10
CA ILE A 25 3.07 -13.24 13.95
C ILE A 25 1.88 -12.91 13.05
N ARG A 26 0.70 -12.65 13.64
CA ARG A 26 -0.50 -12.27 12.92
C ARG A 26 -0.28 -10.99 12.11
N LEU A 27 0.24 -9.93 12.74
CA LEU A 27 0.52 -8.65 12.10
C LEU A 27 1.61 -8.76 11.01
N ALA A 28 2.64 -9.58 11.22
CA ALA A 28 3.65 -9.85 10.19
C ALA A 28 3.05 -10.55 8.97
N GLY A 29 2.12 -11.50 9.19
CA GLY A 29 1.37 -12.15 8.13
C GLY A 29 0.49 -11.18 7.34
N GLU A 30 -0.25 -10.30 8.02
CA GLU A 30 -1.04 -9.25 7.40
C GLU A 30 -0.16 -8.29 6.59
N GLN A 31 1.01 -7.92 7.11
CA GLN A 31 1.95 -7.05 6.42
C GLN A 31 2.49 -7.71 5.14
N ALA A 32 2.79 -9.01 5.17
CA ALA A 32 3.25 -9.75 3.99
C ALA A 32 2.16 -9.84 2.90
N LEU A 33 0.91 -10.12 3.29
CA LEU A 33 -0.22 -10.14 2.36
C LEU A 33 -0.45 -8.76 1.73
N LEU A 34 -0.45 -7.71 2.55
CA LEU A 34 -0.63 -6.34 2.08
C LEU A 34 0.50 -5.89 1.14
N ARG A 35 1.75 -6.30 1.38
CA ARG A 35 2.86 -6.02 0.43
C ARG A 35 2.58 -6.61 -0.93
N ARG A 36 2.17 -7.88 -0.95
CA ARG A 36 1.82 -8.58 -2.19
C ARG A 36 0.68 -7.89 -2.93
N GLU A 37 -0.38 -7.50 -2.22
CA GLU A 37 -1.51 -6.77 -2.81
C GLU A 37 -1.07 -5.43 -3.43
N VAL A 38 -0.20 -4.68 -2.74
CA VAL A 38 0.37 -3.42 -3.24
C VAL A 38 1.26 -3.65 -4.47
N GLU A 39 2.06 -4.71 -4.48
CA GLU A 39 2.89 -5.08 -5.63
C GLU A 39 2.04 -5.46 -6.85
N GLU A 40 1.01 -6.29 -6.65
CA GLU A 40 0.08 -6.69 -7.70
C GLU A 40 -0.68 -5.49 -8.27
N LEU A 41 -1.14 -4.58 -7.40
CA LEU A 41 -1.81 -3.35 -7.80
C LEU A 41 -0.87 -2.39 -8.55
N SER A 42 0.38 -2.27 -8.11
CA SER A 42 1.40 -1.46 -8.80
C SER A 42 1.72 -2.03 -10.19
N ALA A 43 1.84 -3.35 -10.31
CA ALA A 43 2.01 -4.02 -11.59
C ALA A 43 0.80 -3.79 -12.52
N GLN A 44 -0.42 -3.83 -11.97
CA GLN A 44 -1.64 -3.52 -12.73
C GLN A 44 -1.66 -2.05 -13.20
N LYS A 45 -1.33 -1.10 -12.32
CA LYS A 45 -1.20 0.32 -12.69
C LYS A 45 -0.21 0.51 -13.84
N ASN A 46 0.93 -0.17 -13.80
CA ASN A 46 1.93 -0.10 -14.87
C ASN A 46 1.40 -0.65 -16.21
N ARG A 47 0.65 -1.75 -16.19
CA ARG A 47 -0.03 -2.27 -17.39
C ARG A 47 -1.04 -1.28 -17.94
N ASP A 48 -1.87 -0.70 -17.09
CA ASP A 48 -2.87 0.31 -17.50
C ASP A 48 -2.21 1.59 -18.06
N MET A 49 -1.09 2.04 -17.46
CA MET A 49 -0.30 3.15 -18.00
C MET A 49 0.28 2.85 -19.38
N GLN A 50 0.76 1.63 -19.61
CA GLN A 50 1.24 1.21 -20.93
C GLN A 50 0.09 1.14 -21.94
N ALA A 51 -1.06 0.61 -21.54
CA ALA A 51 -2.26 0.57 -22.39
C ALA A 51 -2.70 1.99 -22.79
N LEU A 52 -2.70 2.94 -21.86
CA LEU A 52 -3.02 4.34 -22.13
C LEU A 52 -2.02 4.98 -23.11
N ARG A 53 -0.72 4.73 -22.94
CA ARG A 53 0.33 5.23 -23.84
C ARG A 53 0.20 4.67 -25.25
N ASN A 54 -0.28 3.43 -25.38
CA ASN A 54 -0.48 2.75 -26.66
C ASN A 54 -1.84 3.07 -27.31
N LEU A 55 -2.75 3.73 -26.58
CA LEU A 55 -4.09 4.06 -27.05
C LEU A 55 -4.10 4.89 -28.35
N PRO A 56 -3.23 5.90 -28.55
CA PRO A 56 -3.18 6.65 -29.80
C PRO A 56 -2.91 5.80 -31.04
N ALA A 57 -2.17 4.70 -30.91
CA ALA A 57 -1.92 3.77 -32.01
C ALA A 57 -3.19 3.01 -32.44
N GLN A 58 -4.25 3.02 -31.62
CA GLN A 58 -5.54 2.40 -31.91
C GLN A 58 -6.55 3.39 -32.53
N ILE A 59 -6.23 4.69 -32.51
CA ILE A 59 -7.07 5.75 -33.10
C ILE A 59 -7.02 5.58 -34.62
N GLY A 60 -8.08 4.99 -35.18
CA GLY A 60 -8.20 4.66 -36.61
C GLY A 60 -8.45 3.17 -36.90
N PHE A 61 -8.18 2.28 -35.93
CA PHE A 61 -8.45 0.85 -36.04
C PHE A 61 -9.65 0.39 -35.20
N SER A 62 -9.98 1.15 -34.14
CA SER A 62 -11.09 0.86 -33.24
C SER A 62 -11.98 2.10 -33.08
N ASN A 63 -13.30 1.91 -33.08
CA ASN A 63 -14.26 2.96 -32.74
C ASN A 63 -14.39 3.19 -31.23
N ASN A 64 -13.84 2.27 -30.41
CA ASN A 64 -14.01 2.28 -28.95
C ASN A 64 -12.82 2.91 -28.20
N TRP A 65 -11.83 3.44 -28.92
CA TRP A 65 -10.61 3.99 -28.32
C TRP A 65 -10.90 5.02 -27.23
N HIS A 66 -11.95 5.83 -27.42
CA HIS A 66 -12.32 6.87 -26.46
C HIS A 66 -12.90 6.28 -25.16
N SER A 67 -13.84 5.32 -25.26
CA SER A 67 -14.39 4.64 -24.08
C SER A 67 -13.34 3.81 -23.35
N ASP A 68 -12.45 3.15 -24.09
CA ASP A 68 -11.36 2.37 -23.52
C ASP A 68 -10.37 3.27 -22.78
N GLY A 69 -10.08 4.46 -23.33
CA GLY A 69 -9.27 5.47 -22.68
C GLY A 69 -9.85 5.96 -21.35
N ILE A 70 -11.15 6.27 -21.32
CA ILE A 70 -11.85 6.66 -20.08
C ILE A 70 -11.77 5.53 -19.05
N ALA A 71 -12.06 4.29 -19.46
CA ALA A 71 -12.01 3.15 -18.55
C ALA A 71 -10.60 2.90 -17.98
N ILE A 72 -9.55 3.10 -18.77
CA ILE A 72 -8.16 3.02 -18.31
C ILE A 72 -7.87 4.14 -17.28
N LEU A 73 -8.28 5.38 -17.56
CA LEU A 73 -8.09 6.52 -16.65
C LEU A 73 -8.80 6.33 -15.31
N ASP A 74 -10.03 5.81 -15.32
CA ASP A 74 -10.77 5.50 -14.09
C ASP A 74 -10.06 4.44 -13.24
N ARG A 75 -9.56 3.36 -13.88
CA ARG A 75 -8.76 2.35 -13.19
C ARG A 75 -7.47 2.91 -12.61
N LEU A 76 -6.78 3.80 -13.33
CA LEU A 76 -5.56 4.45 -12.85
C LEU A 76 -5.83 5.34 -11.63
N LYS A 77 -6.91 6.12 -11.65
CA LYS A 77 -7.34 6.96 -10.52
C LYS A 77 -7.68 6.13 -9.28
N ASP A 78 -8.41 5.03 -9.47
CA ASP A 78 -8.74 4.10 -8.39
C ASP A 78 -7.48 3.41 -7.83
N ALA A 79 -6.59 2.95 -8.70
CA ALA A 79 -5.32 2.33 -8.32
C ALA A 79 -4.42 3.30 -7.52
N GLU A 80 -4.39 4.58 -7.88
CA GLU A 80 -3.64 5.60 -7.12
C GLU A 80 -4.13 5.75 -5.69
N SER A 81 -5.45 5.83 -5.51
CA SER A 81 -6.06 5.93 -4.18
C SER A 81 -5.78 4.69 -3.34
N LYS A 82 -5.90 3.50 -3.96
CA LYS A 82 -5.63 2.22 -3.29
C LYS A 82 -4.15 2.02 -2.94
N LEU A 83 -3.22 2.41 -3.82
CA LEU A 83 -1.78 2.35 -3.55
C LEU A 83 -1.40 3.30 -2.41
N ALA A 84 -1.91 4.53 -2.41
CA ALA A 84 -1.65 5.48 -1.32
C ALA A 84 -2.11 4.92 0.04
N ASN A 85 -3.32 4.36 0.09
CA ASN A 85 -3.84 3.70 1.29
C ASN A 85 -3.02 2.46 1.68
N GLY A 86 -2.63 1.63 0.71
CA GLY A 86 -1.82 0.43 0.92
C GLY A 86 -0.45 0.76 1.51
N TYR A 87 0.26 1.74 0.94
CA TYR A 87 1.55 2.20 1.47
C TYR A 87 1.42 2.84 2.86
N ALA A 88 0.38 3.64 3.11
CA ALA A 88 0.13 4.20 4.43
C ALA A 88 -0.10 3.09 5.47
N ARG A 89 -0.89 2.06 5.14
CA ARG A 89 -1.16 0.93 6.03
C ARG A 89 0.08 0.05 6.24
N LEU A 90 0.91 -0.17 5.21
CA LEU A 90 2.20 -0.84 5.34
C LEU A 90 3.16 -0.09 6.28
N HIS A 91 3.16 1.24 6.20
CA HIS A 91 3.95 2.09 7.09
C HIS A 91 3.50 1.95 8.55
N GLU A 92 2.19 1.96 8.82
CA GLU A 92 1.68 1.75 10.18
C GLU A 92 1.97 0.33 10.70
N LEU A 93 1.80 -0.71 9.87
CA LEU A 93 2.16 -2.08 10.26
C LEU A 93 3.66 -2.21 10.54
N SER A 94 4.52 -1.56 9.77
CA SER A 94 5.97 -1.56 9.98
C SER A 94 6.37 -0.94 11.33
N LYS A 95 5.66 0.10 11.80
CA LYS A 95 5.88 0.66 13.15
C LYS A 95 5.54 -0.34 14.25
N LEU A 96 4.44 -1.07 14.08
CA LEU A 96 3.95 -2.04 15.07
C LEU A 96 4.82 -3.30 15.13
N THR A 97 5.25 -3.81 13.97
CA THR A 97 6.01 -5.08 13.89
C THR A 97 7.52 -4.87 13.93
N GLY A 98 8.02 -3.68 13.61
CA GLY A 98 9.44 -3.42 13.39
C GLY A 98 9.98 -3.99 12.07
N ILE A 99 9.13 -4.57 11.22
CA ILE A 99 9.51 -5.20 9.95
C ILE A 99 9.44 -4.15 8.83
N LYS A 100 10.55 -3.94 8.11
CA LYS A 100 10.67 -2.98 6.99
C LYS A 100 10.31 -3.57 5.64
#